data_AF-A0A1L6CC25-F1
#
_entry.id   AF-A0A1L6CC25-F1
#
_cell.length_a   1.000
_cell.length_b   1.000
_cell.length_c   1.000
_cell.angle_alpha   90.00
_cell.angle_beta   90.00
_cell.angle_gamma   90.00
#
_symmetry.space_group_name_H-M   'P 1'
#
loop_
_entity.id
_entity.type
_entity.pdbx_description
1 polymer ?
#
loop_
_entity_poly.entity_id
_entity_poly.type
_entity_poly.pdbx_seq_one_letter_code
_entity_poly.pdbx_strand_id
1 'polypeptide(L)'
;DIIREAAFEGQHTSVVQEGLRLGMILFIVSEVMFFFAFFWAFFTSSLTPVFNIGGIWPPFGIEVISPWGLPLLNTILLLSSGATVTWAHHAIVGGLKQEAEAALYLTLTFAVYFTTFQFLEYVEAPFSISDGVYGSTFFMATGFHGFHVIIGTIFLTVCVIRLYFDHFSRQHHFGFEA
;
A
#
# COMPACT_ATOMS: atom_id res chain seq x y z
N ASP A 1 -5.94 22.46 7.39
CA ASP A 1 -4.95 23.54 7.15
C ASP A 1 -4.23 23.40 5.83
N ILE A 2 -3.44 22.36 5.58
CA ILE A 2 -2.72 22.17 4.30
C ILE A 2 -3.64 22.25 3.06
N ILE A 3 -4.83 21.64 3.10
CA ILE A 3 -5.80 21.76 2.00
C ILE A 3 -6.29 23.21 1.83
N ARG A 4 -6.47 23.95 2.92
CA ARG A 4 -6.89 25.36 2.92
C ARG A 4 -5.84 26.22 2.23
N GLU A 5 -4.59 26.10 2.69
CA GLU A 5 -3.42 26.80 2.18
C GLU A 5 -3.19 26.52 0.69
N ALA A 6 -3.37 25.27 0.27
CA ALA A 6 -3.21 24.86 -1.13
C ALA A 6 -4.35 25.33 -2.04
N ALA A 7 -5.59 24.96 -1.72
CA ALA A 7 -6.72 25.08 -2.64
C ALA A 7 -7.44 26.43 -2.56
N PHE A 8 -7.42 27.10 -1.41
CA PHE A 8 -8.23 28.31 -1.18
C PHE A 8 -7.38 29.57 -0.99
N GLU A 9 -6.17 29.44 -0.47
CA GLU A 9 -5.25 30.58 -0.26
C GLU A 9 -4.15 30.68 -1.33
N GLY A 10 -3.98 29.66 -2.17
CA GLY A 10 -3.05 29.67 -3.31
C GLY A 10 -1.57 29.68 -2.91
N GLN A 11 -1.22 29.20 -1.72
CA GLN A 11 0.15 29.25 -1.19
C GLN A 11 1.09 28.21 -1.83
N HIS A 12 0.54 27.19 -2.50
CA HIS A 12 1.29 26.10 -3.11
C HIS A 12 1.77 26.45 -4.53
N THR A 13 2.70 27.41 -4.60
CA THR A 13 3.41 27.76 -5.85
C THR A 13 4.17 26.56 -6.43
N SER A 14 4.65 26.66 -7.67
CA SER A 14 5.42 25.58 -8.32
C SER A 14 6.63 25.15 -7.48
N VAL A 15 7.37 26.12 -6.91
CA VAL A 15 8.53 25.85 -6.04
C VAL A 15 8.13 25.08 -4.78
N VAL A 16 6.98 25.43 -4.17
CA VAL A 16 6.46 24.70 -3.02
C VAL A 16 6.07 23.27 -3.41
N GLN A 17 5.41 23.08 -4.55
CA GLN A 17 5.05 21.75 -5.03
C GLN A 17 6.26 20.88 -5.37
N GLU A 18 7.32 21.45 -5.94
CA GLU A 18 8.58 20.72 -6.16
C GLU A 18 9.19 20.26 -4.83
N GLY A 19 9.18 21.12 -3.81
CA GLY A 19 9.60 20.76 -2.45
C GLY A 19 8.75 19.64 -1.85
N LEU A 20 7.43 19.70 -2.01
CA LEU A 20 6.52 18.64 -1.54
C LEU A 20 6.74 17.31 -2.28
N ARG A 21 6.97 17.33 -3.60
CA ARG A 21 7.31 16.14 -4.39
C ARG A 21 8.60 15.50 -3.89
N LEU A 22 9.65 16.30 -3.67
CA LEU A 22 10.91 15.80 -3.12
C LEU A 22 10.71 15.22 -1.72
N GLY A 23 9.92 15.88 -0.87
CA GLY A 23 9.57 15.40 0.46
C GLY A 23 8.88 14.04 0.41
N MET A 24 7.89 13.86 -0.48
CA MET A 24 7.19 12.59 -0.64
C MET A 24 8.11 11.48 -1.17
N ILE A 25 8.98 11.78 -2.13
CA ILE A 25 9.98 10.82 -2.62
C ILE A 25 10.90 10.38 -1.48
N LEU A 26 11.42 11.32 -0.68
CA LEU A 26 12.31 10.99 0.45
C LEU A 26 11.58 10.17 1.51
N PHE A 27 10.32 10.47 1.80
CA PHE A 27 9.48 9.68 2.69
C PHE A 27 9.27 8.26 2.17
N ILE A 28 8.92 8.08 0.90
CA ILE A 28 8.77 6.74 0.30
C ILE A 28 10.10 5.97 0.35
N VAL A 29 11.22 6.63 0.07
CA VAL A 29 12.55 6.01 0.17
C VAL A 29 12.85 5.55 1.59
N SER A 30 12.48 6.32 2.63
CA SER A 30 12.65 5.87 4.01
C SER A 30 11.76 4.66 4.33
N GLU A 31 10.52 4.62 3.84
CA GLU A 31 9.64 3.46 4.03
C GLU A 31 10.16 2.21 3.29
N VAL A 32 10.75 2.37 2.10
CA VAL A 32 11.42 1.25 1.39
C VAL A 32 12.57 0.69 2.22
N MET A 33 13.39 1.55 2.84
CA MET A 33 14.47 1.12 3.74
C MET A 33 13.95 0.48 5.03
N PHE A 34 12.79 0.91 5.52
CA PHE A 34 12.10 0.26 6.64
C PHE A 34 11.69 -1.17 6.27
N PHE A 35 11.07 -1.40 5.11
CA PHE A 35 10.74 -2.75 4.65
C PHE A 35 11.97 -3.59 4.33
N PHE A 36 13.05 -2.98 3.84
CA PHE A 36 14.32 -3.67 3.59
C PHE A 36 14.83 -4.41 4.84
N ALA A 37 14.64 -3.85 6.03
CA ALA A 37 15.02 -4.51 7.28
C ALA A 37 14.22 -5.82 7.53
N PHE A 38 12.91 -5.84 7.24
CA PHE A 38 12.10 -7.06 7.37
C PHE A 38 12.50 -8.12 6.35
N PHE A 39 12.74 -7.71 5.09
CA PHE A 39 13.24 -8.63 4.06
C PHE A 39 14.61 -9.19 4.43
N TRP A 40 15.51 -8.36 4.97
CA TRP A 40 16.79 -8.84 5.48
C TRP A 40 16.57 -9.89 6.56
N ALA A 41 15.75 -9.61 7.59
CA ALA A 41 15.47 -10.57 8.65
C ALA A 41 14.92 -11.91 8.11
N PHE A 42 14.00 -11.86 7.14
CA PHE A 42 13.49 -13.06 6.44
C PHE A 42 14.59 -13.81 5.70
N PHE A 43 15.41 -13.14 4.90
CA PHE A 43 16.47 -13.79 4.11
C PHE A 43 17.58 -14.38 4.98
N THR A 44 17.99 -13.70 6.05
CA THR A 44 18.97 -14.26 7.00
C THR A 44 18.44 -15.53 7.65
N SER A 45 17.15 -15.55 8.00
CA SER A 45 16.54 -16.71 8.67
C SER A 45 16.28 -17.89 7.72
N SER A 46 15.92 -17.60 6.46
CA SER A 46 15.54 -18.61 5.48
C SER A 46 16.70 -19.18 4.66
N LEU A 47 17.72 -18.38 4.34
CA LEU A 47 18.87 -18.83 3.53
C LEU A 47 19.89 -19.62 4.34
N THR A 48 20.02 -19.32 5.63
CA THR A 48 20.90 -20.05 6.56
C THR A 48 20.14 -20.45 7.83
N PRO A 49 19.21 -21.41 7.75
CA PRO A 49 18.40 -21.83 8.90
C PRO A 49 19.27 -22.39 10.02
N VAL A 50 19.09 -21.87 11.23
CA VAL A 50 19.84 -22.30 12.42
C VAL A 50 19.42 -23.71 12.87
N PHE A 51 20.33 -24.44 13.51
CA PHE A 51 20.09 -25.84 13.90
C PHE A 51 18.93 -26.01 14.90
N ASN A 52 18.66 -24.98 15.71
CA ASN A 52 17.57 -24.97 16.71
C ASN A 52 16.17 -24.95 16.07
N ILE A 53 16.03 -24.59 14.79
CA ILE A 53 14.79 -24.72 14.00
C ILE A 53 14.79 -25.96 13.09
N GLY A 54 15.77 -26.86 13.26
CA GLY A 54 15.93 -28.08 12.46
C GLY A 54 16.84 -27.93 11.23
N GLY A 55 17.46 -26.77 11.01
CA GLY A 55 18.38 -26.54 9.89
C GLY A 55 17.71 -26.55 8.51
N ILE A 56 16.39 -26.40 8.45
CA ILE A 56 15.58 -26.37 7.22
C ILE A 56 14.66 -25.16 7.21
N TRP A 57 14.23 -24.74 6.02
CA TRP A 57 13.22 -23.69 5.83
C TRP A 57 12.14 -24.16 4.85
N PRO A 58 10.84 -24.03 5.19
CA PRO A 58 10.29 -23.61 6.48
C PRO A 58 10.68 -24.56 7.64
N PRO A 59 10.66 -24.08 8.90
CA PRO A 59 10.85 -24.95 10.07
C PRO A 59 9.90 -26.16 10.08
N PHE A 60 10.38 -27.30 10.58
CA PHE A 60 9.59 -28.52 10.66
C PHE A 60 8.29 -28.30 11.47
N GLY A 61 7.16 -28.77 10.93
CA GLY A 61 5.85 -28.66 11.57
C GLY A 61 5.07 -27.39 11.23
N ILE A 62 5.66 -26.43 10.50
CA ILE A 62 4.93 -25.28 9.97
C ILE A 62 4.29 -25.65 8.64
N GLU A 63 2.95 -25.62 8.60
CA GLU A 63 2.19 -25.66 7.35
C GLU A 63 2.14 -24.25 6.75
N VAL A 64 2.57 -24.12 5.49
CA VAL A 64 2.67 -22.81 4.82
C VAL A 64 1.44 -22.50 3.98
N ILE A 65 1.09 -21.23 3.88
CA ILE A 65 0.00 -20.77 3.03
C ILE A 65 0.40 -20.95 1.55
N SER A 66 -0.49 -21.57 0.77
CA SER A 66 -0.27 -21.75 -0.67
C SER A 66 -0.31 -20.41 -1.40
N PRO A 67 0.71 -20.08 -2.22
CA PRO A 67 0.74 -18.80 -2.94
C PRO A 67 -0.33 -18.72 -4.03
N TRP A 68 -0.94 -19.84 -4.44
CA TRP A 68 -1.91 -19.90 -5.52
C TRP A 68 -3.36 -19.62 -5.10
N GLY A 69 -3.60 -19.46 -3.79
CA GLY A 69 -4.92 -19.15 -3.23
C GLY A 69 -5.15 -17.65 -3.06
N LEU A 70 -5.50 -17.25 -1.82
CA LEU A 70 -5.70 -15.84 -1.45
C LEU A 70 -4.49 -14.92 -1.76
N PRO A 71 -3.21 -15.35 -1.61
CA PRO A 71 -2.07 -14.49 -1.96
C PRO A 71 -2.07 -14.06 -3.45
N LEU A 72 -2.40 -14.99 -4.37
CA LEU A 72 -2.48 -14.67 -5.79
C LEU A 72 -3.65 -13.72 -6.07
N LEU A 73 -4.81 -13.95 -5.46
CA LEU A 73 -5.96 -13.05 -5.59
C LEU A 73 -5.62 -11.63 -5.10
N ASN A 74 -4.97 -11.51 -3.94
CA ASN A 74 -4.52 -10.22 -3.41
C ASN A 74 -3.53 -9.52 -4.34
N THR A 75 -2.64 -10.27 -4.99
CA THR A 75 -1.73 -9.72 -6.01
C THR A 75 -2.51 -9.15 -7.20
N ILE A 76 -3.52 -9.88 -7.71
CA ILE A 76 -4.35 -9.43 -8.83
C ILE A 76 -5.16 -8.17 -8.44
N LEU A 77 -5.71 -8.12 -7.23
CA LEU A 77 -6.43 -6.97 -6.71
C LEU A 77 -5.54 -5.73 -6.65
N LEU A 78 -4.32 -5.86 -6.12
CA LEU A 78 -3.37 -4.76 -6.02
C LEU A 78 -2.89 -4.24 -7.39
N LEU A 79 -2.64 -5.14 -8.35
CA LEU A 79 -2.28 -4.75 -9.71
C LEU A 79 -3.45 -4.05 -10.42
N SER A 80 -4.67 -4.54 -10.20
CA SER A 80 -5.90 -3.96 -10.75
C SER A 80 -6.21 -2.59 -10.13
N SER A 81 -5.94 -2.40 -8.83
CA SER A 81 -6.01 -1.08 -8.19
C SER A 81 -4.96 -0.13 -8.76
N GLY A 82 -3.75 -0.61 -9.06
CA GLY A 82 -2.71 0.18 -9.74
C GLY A 82 -3.12 0.65 -11.14
N ALA A 83 -3.76 -0.22 -11.93
CA ALA A 83 -4.28 0.15 -13.24
C ALA A 83 -5.42 1.19 -13.15
N THR A 84 -6.33 1.02 -12.19
CA THR A 84 -7.49 1.91 -12.03
C THR A 84 -7.13 3.27 -11.44
N VAL A 85 -6.17 3.36 -10.52
CA VAL A 85 -5.67 4.65 -10.04
C VAL A 85 -4.90 5.40 -11.13
N THR A 86 -4.19 4.68 -12.00
CA THR A 86 -3.52 5.26 -13.19
C THR A 86 -4.55 5.82 -14.17
N TRP A 87 -5.66 5.10 -14.39
CA TRP A 87 -6.79 5.63 -15.18
C TRP A 87 -7.37 6.90 -14.53
N ALA A 88 -7.60 6.89 -13.21
CA ALA A 88 -8.08 8.07 -12.49
C ALA A 88 -7.15 9.28 -12.70
N HIS A 89 -5.84 9.06 -12.63
CA HIS A 89 -4.85 10.11 -12.89
C HIS A 89 -5.00 10.73 -14.28
N HIS A 90 -5.03 9.89 -15.32
CA HIS A 90 -5.17 10.37 -16.70
C HIS A 90 -6.52 11.07 -16.93
N ALA A 91 -7.59 10.62 -16.26
CA ALA A 91 -8.89 11.29 -16.31
C ALA A 91 -8.85 12.69 -15.64
N ILE A 92 -8.15 12.86 -14.50
CA ILE A 92 -7.93 14.17 -13.87
C ILE A 92 -7.18 15.11 -14.83
N VAL A 93 -6.08 14.65 -15.42
CA VAL A 93 -5.30 15.44 -16.40
C VAL A 93 -6.11 15.75 -17.66
N GLY A 94 -6.98 14.83 -18.07
CA GLY A 94 -7.94 15.00 -19.16
C GLY A 94 -9.10 15.96 -18.87
N GLY A 95 -9.36 16.26 -17.60
CA GLY A 95 -10.53 17.04 -17.17
C GLY A 95 -11.84 16.22 -17.14
N LEU A 96 -11.75 14.89 -17.17
CA LEU A 96 -12.88 13.97 -17.18
C LEU A 96 -13.25 13.58 -15.74
N LYS A 97 -13.87 14.50 -14.99
CA LYS A 97 -14.17 14.32 -13.55
C LYS A 97 -14.94 13.04 -13.24
N GLN A 98 -16.02 12.77 -13.97
CA GLN A 98 -16.85 11.59 -13.72
C GLN A 98 -16.09 10.28 -13.90
N GLU A 99 -15.21 10.21 -14.91
CA GLU A 99 -14.35 9.04 -15.11
C GLU A 99 -13.30 8.91 -14.00
N ALA A 100 -12.69 10.03 -13.59
CA ALA A 100 -11.72 10.04 -12.50
C ALA A 100 -12.33 9.55 -11.18
N GLU A 101 -13.55 10.01 -10.85
CA GLU A 101 -14.28 9.54 -9.68
C GLU A 101 -14.61 8.05 -9.78
N ALA A 102 -15.17 7.59 -10.90
CA ALA A 102 -15.52 6.18 -11.09
C ALA A 102 -14.29 5.25 -10.97
N ALA A 103 -13.17 5.62 -11.59
CA ALA A 103 -11.92 4.88 -11.53
C ALA A 103 -11.36 4.83 -10.08
N LEU A 104 -11.47 5.93 -9.34
CA LEU A 104 -10.99 6.01 -7.97
C LEU A 104 -11.89 5.23 -6.98
N TYR A 105 -13.21 5.22 -7.18
CA TYR A 105 -14.12 4.34 -6.43
C TYR A 105 -13.81 2.86 -6.66
N LEU A 106 -13.47 2.49 -7.90
CA LEU A 106 -13.06 1.12 -8.24
C LEU A 106 -11.73 0.75 -7.56
N THR A 107 -10.76 1.68 -7.54
CA THR A 107 -9.49 1.51 -6.81
C THR A 107 -9.73 1.23 -5.33
N LEU A 108 -10.58 2.03 -4.67
CA LEU A 108 -10.94 1.85 -3.25
C LEU A 108 -11.65 0.52 -3.01
N THR A 109 -12.52 0.11 -3.92
CA THR A 109 -13.22 -1.18 -3.84
C THR A 109 -12.22 -2.34 -3.83
N PHE A 110 -11.23 -2.32 -4.72
CA PHE A 110 -10.16 -3.34 -4.72
C PHE A 110 -9.32 -3.31 -3.44
N ALA A 111 -9.00 -2.12 -2.90
CA ALA A 111 -8.24 -1.99 -1.66
C ALA A 111 -9.00 -2.54 -0.42
N VAL A 112 -10.32 -2.34 -0.36
CA VAL A 112 -11.18 -2.91 0.69
C VAL A 112 -11.23 -4.45 0.57
N TYR A 113 -11.37 -4.98 -0.65
CA TYR A 113 -11.33 -6.43 -0.85
C TYR A 113 -9.97 -7.02 -0.48
N PHE A 114 -8.86 -6.39 -0.88
CA PHE A 114 -7.51 -6.80 -0.49
C PHE A 114 -7.39 -6.89 1.03
N THR A 115 -7.78 -5.84 1.76
CA THR A 115 -7.69 -5.80 3.23
C THR A 115 -8.56 -6.88 3.88
N THR A 116 -9.75 -7.12 3.34
CA THR A 116 -10.66 -8.16 3.83
C THR A 116 -10.08 -9.56 3.63
N PHE A 117 -9.56 -9.87 2.43
CA PHE A 117 -8.95 -11.17 2.17
C PHE A 117 -7.65 -11.36 2.93
N GLN A 118 -6.84 -10.31 3.13
CA GLN A 118 -5.65 -10.38 3.98
C GLN A 118 -6.02 -10.68 5.44
N PHE A 119 -7.12 -10.11 5.95
CA PHE A 119 -7.63 -10.43 7.28
C PHE A 119 -8.10 -11.89 7.37
N LEU A 120 -8.83 -12.39 6.37
CA LEU A 120 -9.27 -13.78 6.33
C LEU A 120 -8.08 -14.75 6.29
N GLU A 121 -7.04 -14.43 5.51
CA GLU A 121 -5.80 -15.20 5.46
C GLU A 121 -5.13 -15.29 6.84
N TYR A 122 -5.14 -14.21 7.64
CA TYR A 122 -4.60 -14.23 8.99
C TYR A 122 -5.43 -15.05 9.97
N VAL A 123 -6.75 -15.04 9.83
CA VAL A 123 -7.65 -15.82 10.69
C VAL A 123 -7.54 -17.32 10.39
N GLU A 124 -7.35 -17.69 9.13
CA GLU A 124 -7.24 -19.10 8.71
C GLU A 124 -5.79 -19.63 8.70
N ALA A 125 -4.79 -18.79 8.96
CA ALA A 125 -3.39 -19.22 8.98
C ALA A 125 -3.16 -20.32 10.02
N PRO A 126 -2.51 -21.44 9.65
CA PRO A 126 -2.23 -22.56 10.58
C PRO A 126 -1.06 -22.26 11.53
N PHE A 127 -0.50 -21.05 11.48
CA PHE A 127 0.57 -20.57 12.33
C PHE A 127 0.27 -19.12 12.77
N SER A 128 0.90 -18.71 13.85
CA SER A 128 0.74 -17.44 14.55
C SER A 128 2.06 -16.66 14.60
N ILE A 129 2.01 -15.41 15.05
CA ILE A 129 3.23 -14.59 15.21
C ILE A 129 4.22 -15.19 16.22
N SER A 130 3.73 -16.00 17.17
CA SER A 130 4.55 -16.69 18.17
C SER A 130 5.21 -17.98 17.68
N ASP A 131 4.91 -18.45 16.46
CA ASP A 131 5.48 -19.68 15.90
C ASP A 131 6.88 -19.46 15.31
N GLY A 132 7.77 -19.03 16.20
CA GLY A 132 9.18 -18.80 15.95
C GLY A 132 9.46 -17.75 14.88
N VAL A 133 10.65 -17.84 14.30
CA VAL A 133 11.14 -16.85 13.34
C VAL A 133 10.34 -16.82 12.04
N TYR A 134 9.72 -17.94 11.64
CA TYR A 134 8.85 -17.98 10.46
C TYR A 134 7.60 -17.14 10.69
N GLY A 135 6.83 -17.42 11.75
CA GLY A 135 5.64 -16.66 12.09
C GLY A 135 5.94 -15.18 12.34
N SER A 136 7.00 -14.89 13.11
CA SER A 136 7.43 -13.51 13.38
C SER A 136 7.79 -12.74 12.10
N THR A 137 8.61 -13.30 11.21
CA THR A 137 9.00 -12.59 9.97
C THR A 137 7.84 -12.46 9.00
N PHE A 138 6.98 -13.47 8.89
CA PHE A 138 5.77 -13.43 8.07
C PHE A 138 4.84 -12.29 8.54
N PHE A 139 4.30 -12.38 9.77
CA PHE A 139 3.30 -11.44 10.26
C PHE A 139 3.82 -10.01 10.44
N MET A 140 5.11 -9.82 10.74
CA MET A 140 5.68 -8.47 10.79
C MET A 140 5.77 -7.84 9.41
N ALA A 141 6.28 -8.56 8.41
CA ALA A 141 6.42 -8.02 7.05
C ALA A 141 5.04 -7.77 6.41
N THR A 142 4.16 -8.76 6.43
CA THR A 142 2.82 -8.65 5.81
C THR A 142 1.90 -7.75 6.64
N GLY A 143 2.03 -7.73 7.97
CA GLY A 143 1.27 -6.86 8.86
C GLY A 143 1.57 -5.38 8.66
N PHE A 144 2.86 -5.00 8.58
CA PHE A 144 3.22 -3.63 8.24
C PHE A 144 2.80 -3.26 6.82
N HIS A 145 2.89 -4.18 5.86
CA HIS A 145 2.35 -3.93 4.53
C HIS A 145 0.84 -3.66 4.57
N GLY A 146 0.06 -4.49 5.28
CA GLY A 146 -1.38 -4.28 5.46
C GLY A 146 -1.71 -2.93 6.12
N PHE A 147 -0.92 -2.52 7.11
CA PHE A 147 -1.03 -1.19 7.71
C PHE A 147 -0.83 -0.06 6.67
N HIS A 148 0.16 -0.19 5.79
CA HIS A 148 0.38 0.76 4.70
C HIS A 148 -0.77 0.78 3.70
N VAL A 149 -1.36 -0.37 3.37
CA VAL A 149 -2.54 -0.44 2.49
C VAL A 149 -3.73 0.29 3.11
N ILE A 150 -3.93 0.17 4.43
CA ILE A 150 -4.99 0.92 5.14
C ILE A 150 -4.73 2.43 5.08
N ILE A 151 -3.49 2.88 5.34
CA ILE A 151 -3.12 4.30 5.22
C ILE A 151 -3.38 4.80 3.80
N GLY A 152 -2.93 4.05 2.78
CA GLY A 152 -3.16 4.38 1.37
C GLY A 152 -4.64 4.44 1.03
N THR A 153 -5.46 3.54 1.56
CA THR A 153 -6.93 3.54 1.38
C THR A 153 -7.57 4.78 1.99
N ILE A 154 -7.16 5.17 3.20
CA ILE A 154 -7.61 6.42 3.85
C ILE A 154 -7.20 7.62 3.01
N PHE A 155 -5.96 7.64 2.52
CA PHE A 155 -5.44 8.75 1.72
C PHE A 155 -6.21 8.88 0.39
N LEU A 156 -6.41 7.79 -0.34
CA LEU A 156 -7.22 7.77 -1.56
C LEU A 156 -8.69 8.15 -1.30
N THR A 157 -9.25 7.79 -0.14
CA THR A 157 -10.60 8.22 0.27
C THR A 157 -10.66 9.73 0.43
N VAL A 158 -9.64 10.35 1.04
CA VAL A 158 -9.52 11.81 1.11
C VAL A 158 -9.41 12.41 -0.30
N CYS A 159 -8.67 11.77 -1.21
CA CYS A 159 -8.57 12.21 -2.61
C CYS A 159 -9.92 12.15 -3.35
N VAL A 160 -10.73 11.09 -3.17
CA VAL A 160 -12.09 11.03 -3.74
C VAL A 160 -12.93 12.20 -3.25
N ILE A 161 -12.95 12.43 -1.94
CA ILE A 161 -13.73 13.52 -1.33
C ILE A 161 -13.28 14.87 -1.92
N ARG A 162 -11.98 15.09 -2.04
CA ARG A 162 -11.42 16.32 -2.63
C ARG A 162 -11.74 16.47 -4.11
N LEU A 163 -11.72 15.38 -4.87
CA LEU A 163 -12.09 15.37 -6.29
C LEU A 163 -13.57 15.73 -6.47
N TYR A 164 -14.44 15.17 -5.62
CA TYR A 164 -15.87 15.45 -5.61
C TYR A 164 -16.17 16.94 -5.37
N PHE A 165 -15.43 17.57 -4.44
CA PHE A 165 -15.53 19.01 -4.15
C PHE A 165 -14.70 19.92 -5.07
N ASP A 166 -14.21 19.41 -6.21
CA ASP A 166 -13.46 20.20 -7.21
C ASP A 166 -12.17 20.85 -6.69
N HIS A 167 -11.52 20.25 -5.67
CA HIS A 167 -10.25 20.76 -5.13
C HIS A 167 -9.03 20.44 -6.01
N PHE A 168 -9.20 19.64 -7.06
CA PHE A 168 -8.15 19.28 -8.00
C PHE A 168 -8.38 19.94 -9.34
N SER A 169 -7.31 20.47 -9.93
CA SER A 169 -7.32 20.96 -11.32
C SER A 169 -6.49 20.04 -12.20
N ARG A 170 -6.59 20.22 -13.53
CA ARG A 170 -5.82 19.44 -14.51
C ARG A 170 -4.30 19.61 -14.38
N GLN A 171 -3.84 20.66 -13.69
CA GLN A 171 -2.42 20.97 -13.52
C GLN A 171 -1.98 21.00 -12.05
N HIS A 172 -2.92 21.04 -11.10
CA HIS A 172 -2.64 21.16 -9.68
C HIS A 172 -3.40 20.10 -8.88
N HIS A 173 -2.76 18.95 -8.70
CA HIS A 173 -3.31 17.79 -8.00
C HIS A 173 -2.21 16.98 -7.29
N PHE A 174 -1.20 17.66 -6.74
CA PHE A 174 -0.08 17.00 -6.04
C PHE A 174 -0.54 16.02 -4.96
N GLY A 175 -1.58 16.36 -4.18
CA GLY A 175 -2.08 15.45 -3.15
C GLY A 175 -2.69 14.15 -3.69
N PHE A 176 -2.94 14.03 -4.99
CA PHE A 176 -3.32 12.79 -5.66
C PHE A 176 -2.10 12.09 -6.28
N GLU A 177 -1.06 12.83 -6.69
CA GLU A 177 0.19 12.26 -7.21
C GLU A 177 1.11 11.70 -6.12
N ALA A 178 1.01 12.23 -4.90
CA ALA A 178 1.74 11.78 -3.72
C ALA A 178 1.28 10.39 -3.28
#